data_AF-A0A838PKN9-F1
#
_entry.id   AF-A0A838PKN9-F1
#
_cell.length_a   1.000
_cell.length_b   1.000
_cell.length_c   1.000
_cell.angle_alpha   90.00
_cell.angle_beta   90.00
_cell.angle_gamma   90.00
#
_symmetry.space_group_name_H-M   'P 1'
#
loop_
_entity.id
_entity.type
_entity.pdbx_description
1 polymer ?
#
loop_
_entity_poly.entity_id
_entity_poly.type
_entity_poly.pdbx_seq_one_letter_code
_entity_poly.pdbx_strand_id
1 'polypeptide(L)'
;MNAAGLPGDVDAFYAAIGLELPGRGAKAPIRCFVAPDTHKRDDRNPSAEVDRRSGYWRCHGCGEWGGPFDAATSSGLRPAEAMELIERHGLKKDKDGDDLKGRDRRNGHVPNGKPPAPPKPPASEDEITRWRDRLLGDDRLLARLHELRGWTRPTIESIGLGFNGERITFPVRARTGELLDVLRYKPGERAEGERKLLASKGRAREIFPPPESVEDDPIWVLEGEADAVSARELALPAVGVPGANKWDESWPERFAGRGVVVM
;
A
#
# COMPACT_ATOMS: atom_id res chain seq x y z
N MET A 1 9.88 40.93 26.65
CA MET A 1 9.62 39.60 27.23
C MET A 1 8.59 38.93 26.33
N ASN A 2 9.02 38.06 25.41
CA ASN A 2 8.14 37.25 24.59
C ASN A 2 8.45 35.79 24.88
N ALA A 3 7.42 35.05 25.29
CA ALA A 3 7.50 33.66 25.70
C ALA A 3 7.96 32.78 24.52
N ALA A 4 8.96 31.94 24.78
CA ALA A 4 9.34 30.85 23.89
C ALA A 4 8.13 29.93 23.72
N GLY A 5 7.69 29.71 22.48
CA GLY A 5 6.64 28.75 22.17
C GLY A 5 7.04 27.37 22.69
N LEU A 6 6.19 26.79 23.54
CA LEU A 6 6.37 25.43 24.03
C LEU A 6 6.35 24.46 22.82
N PRO A 7 7.23 23.43 22.79
CA PRO A 7 7.07 22.35 21.83
C PRO A 7 5.69 21.71 22.04
N GLY A 8 4.98 21.40 20.95
CA GLY A 8 3.61 20.88 21.02
C GLY A 8 3.44 19.70 21.98
N ASP A 9 2.27 19.60 22.60
CA ASP A 9 1.98 18.66 23.67
C ASP A 9 1.59 17.29 23.11
N VAL A 10 2.60 16.47 22.83
CA VAL A 10 2.44 15.10 22.31
C VAL A 10 1.68 14.21 23.29
N ASP A 11 1.94 14.33 24.59
CA ASP A 11 1.27 13.52 25.61
C ASP A 11 -0.23 13.81 25.65
N ALA A 12 -0.61 15.09 25.65
CA ALA A 12 -2.01 15.48 25.60
C ALA A 12 -2.68 15.11 24.27
N PHE A 13 -1.96 15.19 23.14
CA PHE A 13 -2.47 14.77 21.84
C PHE A 13 -2.82 13.27 21.83
N TYR A 14 -1.90 12.41 22.26
CA TYR A 14 -2.14 10.96 22.29
C TYR A 14 -3.24 10.60 23.29
N ALA A 15 -3.30 11.28 24.44
CA ALA A 15 -4.40 11.10 25.39
C ALA A 15 -5.77 11.45 24.77
N ALA A 16 -5.84 12.50 23.94
CA ALA A 16 -7.07 12.93 23.28
C ALA A 16 -7.60 11.93 22.24
N ILE A 17 -6.73 11.08 21.67
CA ILE A 17 -7.12 9.97 20.79
C ILE A 17 -7.25 8.64 21.53
N GLY A 18 -7.28 8.66 22.86
CA GLY A 18 -7.51 7.48 23.70
C GLY A 18 -6.26 6.64 24.00
N LEU A 19 -5.06 7.19 23.80
CA LEU A 19 -3.79 6.50 24.01
C LEU A 19 -2.98 7.15 25.13
N GLU A 20 -2.89 6.48 26.27
CA GLU A 20 -2.00 6.91 27.35
C GLU A 20 -0.56 6.51 27.06
N LEU A 21 0.35 7.48 27.10
CA LEU A 21 1.79 7.24 26.93
C LEU A 21 2.43 6.92 28.29
N PRO A 22 2.88 5.68 28.55
CA PRO A 22 3.48 5.34 29.83
C PRO A 22 4.89 5.94 29.99
N GLY A 23 5.28 6.13 31.25
CA GLY A 23 6.60 6.63 31.63
C GLY A 23 6.79 8.13 31.38
N ARG A 24 8.06 8.58 31.42
CA ARG A 24 8.48 9.96 31.09
C ARG A 24 9.64 9.99 30.09
N GLY A 25 9.99 8.83 29.54
CA GLY A 25 11.09 8.70 28.59
C GLY A 25 10.74 9.31 27.23
N ALA A 26 11.77 9.64 26.44
CA ALA A 26 11.59 10.20 25.10
C ALA A 26 10.79 9.27 24.16
N LYS A 27 10.84 7.95 24.43
CA LYS A 27 10.04 6.94 23.75
C LYS A 27 9.09 6.29 24.75
N ALA A 28 7.80 6.31 24.45
CA ALA A 28 6.76 5.67 25.25
C ALA A 28 6.28 4.39 24.54
N PRO A 29 6.46 3.19 25.13
CA PRO A 29 5.92 1.96 24.57
C PRO A 29 4.39 1.94 24.72
N ILE A 30 3.68 1.66 23.63
CA ILE A 30 2.22 1.57 23.61
C ILE A 30 1.78 0.28 22.91
N ARG A 31 0.50 -0.05 23.06
CA ARG A 31 -0.11 -1.10 22.26
C ARG A 31 -0.43 -0.60 20.86
N CYS A 32 -0.40 -1.49 19.88
CA CYS A 32 -0.86 -1.22 18.54
C CYS A 32 -2.37 -0.93 18.56
N PHE A 33 -2.72 0.26 18.09
CA PHE A 33 -4.11 0.72 18.00
C PHE A 33 -4.69 0.58 16.59
N VAL A 34 -3.87 0.19 15.61
CA VAL A 34 -4.27 0.05 14.20
C VAL A 34 -4.76 -1.36 13.88
N ALA A 35 -4.12 -2.38 14.44
CA ALA A 35 -4.46 -3.78 14.17
C ALA A 35 -4.12 -4.70 15.37
N PRO A 36 -4.66 -4.44 16.58
CA PRO A 36 -4.27 -5.16 17.80
C PRO A 36 -4.39 -6.68 17.67
N ASP A 37 -5.44 -7.15 17.00
CA ASP A 37 -5.75 -8.58 16.82
C ASP A 37 -4.76 -9.34 15.91
N THR A 38 -3.89 -8.61 15.20
CA THR A 38 -2.87 -9.19 14.32
C THR A 38 -1.55 -9.51 15.05
N HIS A 39 -1.47 -9.18 16.35
CA HIS A 39 -0.25 -9.31 17.14
C HIS A 39 -0.24 -10.60 17.97
N LYS A 40 0.96 -11.15 18.22
CA LYS A 40 1.12 -12.32 19.10
C LYS A 40 0.54 -12.01 20.48
N ARG A 41 -0.35 -12.89 20.97
CA ARG A 41 -1.04 -12.76 22.27
C ARG A 41 -1.88 -11.47 22.38
N ASP A 42 -2.55 -11.06 21.30
CA ASP A 42 -3.46 -9.90 21.27
C ASP A 42 -2.81 -8.60 21.77
N ASP A 43 -1.53 -8.43 21.42
CA ASP A 43 -0.71 -7.29 21.82
C ASP A 43 -0.64 -7.02 23.34
N ARG A 44 -0.74 -8.08 24.17
CA ARG A 44 -0.62 -7.95 25.64
C ARG A 44 0.68 -7.30 26.09
N ASN A 45 1.74 -7.44 25.28
CA ASN A 45 3.01 -6.74 25.43
C ASN A 45 3.07 -5.60 24.41
N PRO A 46 3.37 -4.35 24.82
CA PRO A 46 3.47 -3.20 23.90
C PRO A 46 4.36 -3.50 22.69
N SER A 47 3.78 -3.48 21.49
CA SER A 47 4.50 -3.68 20.24
C SER A 47 4.80 -2.37 19.50
N ALA A 48 4.19 -1.27 19.93
CA ALA A 48 4.38 0.05 19.34
C ALA A 48 5.11 1.00 20.29
N GLU A 49 5.67 2.07 19.73
CA GLU A 49 6.32 3.15 20.48
C GLU A 49 5.94 4.51 19.90
N VAL A 50 5.84 5.52 20.77
CA VAL A 50 5.66 6.94 20.41
C VAL A 50 6.88 7.73 20.84
N ASP A 51 7.43 8.55 19.96
CA ASP A 51 8.47 9.53 20.26
C ASP A 51 7.82 10.84 20.75
N ARG A 52 7.97 11.15 22.05
CA ARG A 52 7.35 12.32 22.70
C ARG A 52 7.88 13.66 22.20
N ARG A 53 9.04 13.69 21.54
CA ARG A 53 9.61 14.93 21.01
C ARG A 53 9.01 15.29 19.65
N SER A 54 8.65 14.28 18.86
CA SER A 54 8.26 14.45 17.47
C SER A 54 6.80 14.06 17.18
N GLY A 55 6.16 13.32 18.09
CA GLY A 55 4.79 12.83 17.95
C GLY A 55 4.65 11.65 16.98
N TYR A 56 5.76 11.14 16.42
CA TYR A 56 5.73 9.97 15.54
C TYR A 56 5.57 8.68 16.34
N TRP A 57 4.86 7.72 15.76
CA TRP A 57 4.67 6.40 16.33
C TRP A 57 5.10 5.32 15.33
N ARG A 58 5.44 4.14 15.86
CA ARG A 58 5.74 2.95 15.06
C ARG A 58 5.37 1.69 15.81
N CYS A 59 4.65 0.78 15.15
CA CYS A 59 4.49 -0.60 15.57
C CYS A 59 5.60 -1.49 15.01
N HIS A 60 6.27 -2.24 15.87
CA HIS A 60 7.29 -3.23 15.50
C HIS A 60 6.68 -4.60 15.19
N GLY A 61 5.40 -4.82 15.53
CA GLY A 61 4.66 -6.04 15.20
C GLY A 61 4.11 -6.04 13.78
N CYS A 62 3.17 -5.15 13.47
CA CYS A 62 2.57 -5.03 12.14
C CYS A 62 3.40 -4.20 11.14
N GLY A 63 4.32 -3.36 11.65
CA GLY A 63 5.18 -2.51 10.82
C GLY A 63 4.56 -1.16 10.44
N GLU A 64 3.32 -0.88 10.84
CA GLU A 64 2.66 0.41 10.66
C GLU A 64 3.34 1.51 11.48
N TRP A 65 3.31 2.74 10.96
CA TRP A 65 3.94 3.90 11.59
C TRP A 65 3.37 5.19 10.99
N GLY A 66 3.51 6.31 11.68
CA GLY A 66 3.01 7.58 11.17
C GLY A 66 3.26 8.75 12.12
N GLY A 67 2.83 9.93 11.72
CA GLY A 67 2.81 11.12 12.56
C GLY A 67 1.51 11.25 13.37
N PRO A 68 1.31 12.39 14.05
CA PRO A 68 0.07 12.69 14.78
C PRO A 68 -1.18 12.58 13.89
N PHE A 69 -1.14 13.05 12.64
CA PHE A 69 -2.27 12.92 11.72
C PHE A 69 -2.69 11.48 11.48
N ASP A 70 -1.73 10.61 11.16
CA ASP A 70 -1.98 9.18 10.92
C ASP A 70 -2.47 8.48 12.20
N ALA A 71 -1.98 8.90 13.37
CA ALA A 71 -2.45 8.37 14.65
C ALA A 71 -3.93 8.74 14.91
N ALA A 72 -4.31 9.99 14.67
CA ALA A 72 -5.68 10.46 14.84
C ALA A 72 -6.65 9.75 13.88
N THR A 73 -6.31 9.66 12.60
CA THR A 73 -7.18 9.01 11.60
C THR A 73 -7.29 7.50 11.83
N SER A 74 -6.20 6.85 12.20
CA SER A 74 -6.22 5.43 12.57
C SER A 74 -6.97 5.15 13.87
N SER A 75 -7.16 6.17 14.71
CA SER A 75 -8.00 6.12 15.92
C SER A 75 -9.46 6.52 15.66
N GLY A 76 -9.84 6.69 14.38
CA GLY A 76 -11.23 6.90 13.96
C GLY A 76 -11.63 8.36 13.72
N LEU A 77 -10.72 9.33 13.83
CA LEU A 77 -11.04 10.74 13.55
C LEU A 77 -11.10 11.00 12.05
N ARG A 78 -12.02 11.87 11.61
CA ARG A 78 -12.04 12.35 10.22
C ARG A 78 -10.86 13.30 9.99
N PRO A 79 -10.38 13.46 8.73
CA PRO A 79 -9.24 14.33 8.42
C PRO A 79 -9.33 15.76 8.97
N ALA A 80 -10.52 16.36 8.96
CA ALA A 80 -10.73 17.71 9.49
C ALA A 80 -10.54 17.77 11.02
N GLU A 81 -11.07 16.78 11.74
CA GLU A 81 -10.96 16.65 13.20
C GLU A 81 -9.52 16.35 13.61
N ALA A 82 -8.82 15.52 12.83
CA ALA A 82 -7.39 15.25 13.03
C ALA A 82 -6.55 16.53 12.90
N MET A 83 -6.82 17.37 11.90
CA MET A 83 -6.11 18.64 11.71
C MET A 83 -6.40 19.65 12.83
N GLU A 84 -7.66 19.74 13.27
CA GLU A 84 -8.04 20.58 14.41
C GLU A 84 -7.34 20.13 15.69
N LEU A 85 -7.23 18.82 15.91
CA LEU A 85 -6.57 18.26 17.08
C LEU A 85 -5.05 18.54 17.07
N ILE A 86 -4.40 18.40 15.92
CA ILE A 86 -2.97 18.73 15.75
C ILE A 86 -2.71 20.21 16.05
N GLU A 87 -3.59 21.09 15.59
CA GLU A 87 -3.51 22.52 15.86
C GLU A 87 -3.69 22.84 17.34
N ARG A 88 -4.71 22.25 17.98
CA ARG A 88 -5.02 22.42 19.40
C ARG A 88 -3.85 22.05 20.30
N HIS A 89 -3.07 21.04 19.91
CA HIS A 89 -1.91 20.57 20.66
C HIS A 89 -0.58 21.17 20.20
N GLY A 90 -0.60 22.18 19.30
CA GLY A 90 0.62 22.86 18.86
C GLY A 90 1.60 21.97 18.09
N LEU A 91 1.09 20.95 17.40
CA LEU A 91 1.89 19.98 16.64
C LEU A 91 2.02 20.35 15.15
N LYS A 92 1.50 21.51 14.72
CA LYS A 92 1.76 22.07 13.38
C LYS A 92 3.22 22.47 13.27
N LYS A 93 3.90 22.06 12.18
CA LYS A 93 5.24 22.58 11.86
C LYS A 93 5.11 23.96 11.24
N ASP A 94 5.77 24.96 11.84
CA ASP A 94 5.92 26.27 11.21
C ASP A 94 6.72 26.15 9.91
N LYS A 95 6.31 26.88 8.87
CA LYS A 95 6.92 26.85 7.53
C LYS A 95 8.21 27.69 7.43
N ASP A 96 8.55 28.47 8.45
CA ASP A 96 9.70 29.37 8.47
C ASP A 96 10.61 29.03 9.66
N GLY A 97 11.68 28.27 9.41
CA GLY A 97 12.62 27.87 10.46
C GLY A 97 13.73 26.91 10.01
N ASP A 98 14.21 27.06 8.78
CA ASP A 98 15.46 26.41 8.35
C ASP A 98 16.64 27.30 8.75
N ASP A 99 17.03 27.26 10.03
CA ASP A 99 18.32 27.83 10.49
C ASP A 99 18.73 27.34 11.90
N LEU A 100 18.94 26.03 12.06
CA LEU A 100 19.76 25.49 13.15
C LEU A 100 20.87 24.60 12.59
N LYS A 101 21.72 25.20 11.75
CA LYS A 101 23.10 24.73 11.55
C LYS A 101 23.94 25.10 12.78
N GLY A 102 24.19 24.12 13.65
CA GLY A 102 25.40 24.12 14.47
C GLY A 102 25.26 23.64 15.92
N ARG A 103 26.14 22.69 16.27
CA ARG A 103 26.52 22.19 17.61
C ARG A 103 25.60 21.07 18.14
N ASP A 104 26.06 19.90 18.58
CA ASP A 104 27.37 19.37 18.94
C ASP A 104 27.42 17.88 18.52
N ARG A 105 28.50 17.46 17.87
CA ARG A 105 28.72 16.08 17.38
C ARG A 105 29.36 15.28 18.49
N ARG A 106 28.60 14.62 19.37
CA ARG A 106 29.13 13.54 20.23
C ARG A 106 28.02 12.59 20.67
N ASN A 107 28.09 11.36 20.15
CA ASN A 107 27.43 10.13 20.59
C ASN A 107 25.93 10.19 20.95
N GLY A 108 25.10 10.15 19.91
CA GLY A 108 23.75 9.62 19.95
C GLY A 108 23.41 9.06 18.58
N HIS A 109 23.15 7.75 18.48
CA HIS A 109 22.69 7.13 17.23
C HIS A 109 21.26 7.62 16.96
N VAL A 110 21.14 8.76 16.28
CA VAL A 110 19.91 9.23 15.66
C VAL A 110 19.59 8.24 14.54
N PRO A 111 18.47 7.49 14.58
CA PRO A 111 18.03 6.75 13.41
C PRO A 111 17.80 7.80 12.31
N ASN A 112 18.57 7.72 11.23
CA ASN A 112 18.37 8.52 10.02
C ASN A 112 17.03 8.09 9.38
N GLY A 113 15.92 8.51 9.98
CA GLY A 113 14.60 8.49 9.39
C GLY A 113 14.54 9.62 8.37
N LYS A 114 15.18 9.42 7.22
CA LYS A 114 14.78 10.11 5.98
C LYS A 114 13.24 10.01 5.94
N PRO A 115 12.49 11.10 5.68
CA PRO A 115 11.08 10.95 5.33
C PRO A 115 10.98 9.82 4.32
N PRO A 116 9.98 8.91 4.42
CA PRO A 116 9.84 7.83 3.45
C PRO A 116 9.94 8.51 2.10
N ALA A 117 10.93 8.09 1.31
CA ALA A 117 11.06 8.62 -0.03
C ALA A 117 9.66 8.52 -0.65
N PRO A 118 9.17 9.57 -1.34
CA PRO A 118 7.89 9.48 -2.03
C PRO A 118 7.86 8.13 -2.76
N PRO A 119 6.74 7.38 -2.69
CA PRO A 119 6.68 6.05 -3.26
C PRO A 119 7.27 6.15 -4.66
N LYS A 120 8.30 5.34 -4.93
CA LYS A 120 9.02 5.40 -6.21
C LYS A 120 7.95 5.47 -7.30
N PRO A 121 8.04 6.42 -8.26
CA PRO A 121 7.06 6.54 -9.32
C PRO A 121 6.80 5.15 -9.93
N PRO A 122 5.57 4.90 -10.42
CA PRO A 122 5.28 3.60 -11.00
C PRO A 122 6.25 3.38 -12.17
N ALA A 123 6.37 2.13 -12.61
CA ALA A 123 7.12 1.87 -13.84
C ALA A 123 6.61 2.81 -14.95
N SER A 124 7.51 3.38 -15.75
CA SER A 124 7.06 4.22 -16.86
C SER A 124 6.31 3.39 -17.91
N GLU A 125 5.49 4.04 -18.73
CA GLU A 125 4.86 3.37 -19.88
C GLU A 125 5.92 2.75 -20.83
N ASP A 126 7.11 3.37 -20.94
CA ASP A 126 8.22 2.79 -21.68
C ASP A 126 8.78 1.52 -21.01
N GLU A 127 8.82 1.46 -19.68
CA GLU A 127 9.19 0.24 -18.95
C GLU A 127 8.18 -0.87 -19.20
N ILE A 128 6.88 -0.57 -19.14
CA ILE A 128 5.80 -1.53 -19.43
C ILE A 128 5.92 -2.04 -20.87
N THR A 129 6.10 -1.14 -21.83
CA THR A 129 6.27 -1.49 -23.25
C THR A 129 7.46 -2.42 -23.43
N ARG A 130 8.62 -2.09 -22.85
CA ARG A 130 9.80 -2.97 -22.89
C ARG A 130 9.55 -4.33 -22.25
N TRP A 131 8.83 -4.40 -21.14
CA TRP A 131 8.51 -5.67 -20.49
C TRP A 131 7.53 -6.51 -21.30
N ARG A 132 6.54 -5.88 -21.93
CA ARG A 132 5.61 -6.54 -22.86
C ARG A 132 6.36 -7.12 -24.05
N ASP A 133 7.17 -6.31 -24.71
CA ASP A 133 7.93 -6.73 -25.88
C ASP A 133 8.91 -7.85 -25.52
N ARG A 134 9.51 -7.79 -24.33
CA ARG A 134 10.35 -8.88 -23.80
C ARG A 134 9.58 -10.18 -23.60
N LEU A 135 8.38 -10.14 -23.03
CA LEU A 135 7.55 -11.34 -22.84
C LEU A 135 7.11 -11.91 -24.19
N LEU A 136 6.62 -11.05 -25.08
CA LEU A 136 6.16 -11.46 -26.41
C LEU A 136 7.32 -11.97 -27.28
N GLY A 137 8.55 -11.51 -27.06
CA GLY A 137 9.74 -11.99 -27.75
C GLY A 137 10.33 -13.30 -27.21
N ASP A 138 9.82 -13.84 -26.08
CA ASP A 138 10.36 -15.04 -25.43
C ASP A 138 9.43 -16.25 -25.59
N ASP A 139 9.54 -16.95 -26.72
CA ASP A 139 8.70 -18.11 -27.03
C ASP A 139 8.80 -19.24 -25.98
N ARG A 140 9.96 -19.38 -25.30
CA ARG A 140 10.12 -20.39 -24.24
C ARG A 140 9.30 -20.03 -23.03
N LEU A 141 9.35 -18.76 -22.62
CA LEU A 141 8.54 -18.28 -21.50
C LEU A 141 7.04 -18.33 -21.83
N LEU A 142 6.65 -17.99 -23.06
CA LEU A 142 5.26 -18.11 -23.50
C LEU A 142 4.78 -19.57 -23.48
N ALA A 143 5.56 -20.50 -24.01
CA ALA A 143 5.25 -21.93 -23.94
C ALA A 143 5.09 -22.41 -22.50
N ARG A 144 5.96 -21.94 -21.59
CA ARG A 144 5.89 -22.27 -20.16
C ARG A 144 4.64 -21.68 -19.49
N LEU A 145 4.23 -20.46 -19.84
CA LEU A 145 3.00 -19.86 -19.34
C LEU A 145 1.77 -20.61 -19.85
N HIS A 146 1.77 -21.01 -21.11
CA HIS A 146 0.72 -21.83 -21.68
C HIS A 146 0.61 -23.18 -20.96
N GLU A 147 1.73 -23.86 -20.69
CA GLU A 147 1.73 -25.12 -19.94
C GLU A 147 1.22 -24.95 -18.51
N LEU A 148 1.66 -23.90 -17.79
CA LEU A 148 1.33 -23.72 -16.38
C LEU A 148 -0.07 -23.13 -16.14
N ARG A 149 -0.60 -22.36 -17.10
CA ARG A 149 -1.79 -21.52 -16.91
C ARG A 149 -2.76 -21.52 -18.08
N GLY A 150 -2.41 -22.11 -19.22
CA GLY A 150 -3.19 -22.05 -20.45
C GLY A 150 -3.05 -20.74 -21.22
N TRP A 151 -2.32 -19.75 -20.71
CA TRP A 151 -2.28 -18.41 -21.31
C TRP A 151 -1.66 -18.41 -22.71
N THR A 152 -2.35 -17.79 -23.65
CA THR A 152 -1.95 -17.70 -25.05
C THR A 152 -1.36 -16.32 -25.35
N ARG A 153 -0.55 -16.25 -26.42
CA ARG A 153 0.04 -14.99 -26.89
C ARG A 153 -1.01 -13.89 -27.13
N PRO A 154 -2.16 -14.14 -27.81
CA PRO A 154 -3.18 -13.12 -28.03
C PRO A 154 -3.76 -12.55 -26.71
N THR A 155 -4.01 -13.39 -25.72
CA THR A 155 -4.52 -12.94 -24.41
C THR A 155 -3.48 -12.13 -23.65
N ILE A 156 -2.23 -12.61 -23.63
CA ILE A 156 -1.09 -11.92 -23.01
C ILE A 156 -0.92 -10.52 -23.63
N GLU A 157 -0.99 -10.43 -24.96
CA GLU A 157 -0.84 -9.19 -25.71
C GLU A 157 -2.01 -8.23 -25.46
N SER A 158 -3.26 -8.70 -25.56
CA SER A 158 -4.47 -7.87 -25.41
C SER A 158 -4.62 -7.26 -24.02
N ILE A 159 -4.16 -7.97 -22.98
CA ILE A 159 -4.19 -7.50 -21.59
C ILE A 159 -2.93 -6.68 -21.23
N GLY A 160 -1.89 -6.71 -22.08
CA GLY A 160 -0.65 -5.97 -21.87
C GLY A 160 0.23 -6.56 -20.77
N LEU A 161 0.24 -7.89 -20.61
CA LEU A 161 1.17 -8.54 -19.69
C LEU A 161 2.61 -8.41 -20.19
N GLY A 162 3.57 -8.43 -19.27
CA GLY A 162 5.00 -8.32 -19.59
C GLY A 162 5.89 -9.20 -18.73
N PHE A 163 7.20 -9.08 -18.92
CA PHE A 163 8.21 -9.78 -18.12
C PHE A 163 9.34 -8.82 -17.75
N ASN A 164 9.55 -8.60 -16.45
CA ASN A 164 10.59 -7.68 -15.98
C ASN A 164 12.00 -8.30 -15.89
N GLY A 165 12.15 -9.56 -16.31
CA GLY A 165 13.38 -10.35 -16.16
C GLY A 165 13.37 -11.33 -14.99
N GLU A 166 12.40 -11.22 -14.08
CA GLU A 166 12.23 -12.13 -12.95
C GLU A 166 10.79 -12.67 -12.85
N ARG A 167 9.79 -11.81 -13.07
CA ARG A 167 8.37 -12.09 -12.85
C ARG A 167 7.51 -11.55 -13.99
N ILE A 168 6.35 -12.17 -14.19
CA ILE A 168 5.32 -11.68 -15.11
C ILE A 168 4.70 -10.42 -14.51
N THR A 169 4.52 -9.38 -15.32
CA THR A 169 4.04 -8.08 -14.90
C THR A 169 2.60 -7.84 -15.33
N PHE A 170 1.79 -7.30 -14.41
CA PHE A 170 0.39 -6.97 -14.61
C PHE A 170 0.24 -5.45 -14.44
N PRO A 171 0.02 -4.67 -15.51
CA PRO A 171 -0.18 -3.23 -15.41
C PRO A 171 -1.56 -2.93 -14.82
N VAL A 172 -1.61 -2.42 -13.60
CA VAL A 172 -2.84 -2.09 -12.90
C VAL A 172 -3.16 -0.62 -13.09
N ARG A 173 -4.35 -0.33 -13.61
CA ARG A 173 -4.76 1.01 -14.03
C ARG A 173 -6.02 1.47 -13.30
N ALA A 174 -6.10 2.77 -13.07
CA ALA A 174 -7.31 3.43 -12.61
C ALA A 174 -8.41 3.38 -13.69
N ARG A 175 -9.63 3.75 -13.30
CA ARG A 175 -10.75 3.98 -14.24
C ARG A 175 -10.36 4.94 -15.38
N THR A 176 -9.53 5.94 -15.09
CA THR A 176 -9.06 6.95 -16.05
C THR A 176 -7.97 6.44 -17.00
N GLY A 177 -7.48 5.20 -16.82
CA GLY A 177 -6.37 4.63 -17.56
C GLY A 177 -4.98 4.94 -16.98
N GLU A 178 -4.90 5.80 -15.96
CA GLU A 178 -3.65 6.11 -15.25
C GLU A 178 -3.05 4.83 -14.64
N LEU A 179 -1.75 4.63 -14.83
CA LEU A 179 -1.04 3.51 -14.24
C LEU A 179 -0.87 3.70 -12.72
N LEU A 180 -1.50 2.83 -11.95
CA LEU A 180 -1.44 2.85 -10.49
C LEU A 180 -0.31 1.98 -9.94
N ASP A 181 -0.13 0.77 -10.47
CA ASP A 181 0.93 -0.17 -10.07
C ASP A 181 1.28 -1.14 -11.21
N VAL A 182 2.37 -1.88 -11.04
CA VAL A 182 2.69 -3.06 -11.84
C VAL A 182 2.92 -4.24 -10.91
N LEU A 183 1.94 -5.14 -10.83
CA LEU A 183 2.05 -6.33 -9.99
C LEU A 183 3.04 -7.31 -10.62
N ARG A 184 3.80 -8.02 -9.78
CA ARG A 184 4.83 -8.97 -10.20
C ARG A 184 4.49 -10.38 -9.74
N TYR A 185 4.13 -11.20 -10.70
CA TYR A 185 3.62 -12.56 -10.53
C TYR A 185 4.68 -13.61 -10.85
N LYS A 186 4.76 -14.65 -10.01
CA LYS A 186 5.60 -15.82 -10.25
C LYS A 186 4.71 -17.05 -10.49
N PRO A 187 4.64 -17.59 -11.72
CA PRO A 187 3.92 -18.82 -12.00
C PRO A 187 4.68 -20.04 -11.47
N GLY A 188 3.95 -21.11 -11.14
CA GLY A 188 4.53 -22.41 -10.75
C GLY A 188 5.10 -22.48 -9.33
N GLU A 189 6.12 -23.33 -9.18
CA GLU A 189 6.83 -23.60 -7.93
C GLU A 189 7.60 -22.38 -7.42
N ARG A 190 7.65 -22.24 -6.10
CA ARG A 190 8.20 -21.09 -5.39
C ARG A 190 8.98 -21.56 -4.18
N ALA A 191 10.01 -20.81 -3.81
CA ALA A 191 10.72 -21.07 -2.57
C ALA A 191 9.81 -20.87 -1.35
N GLU A 192 10.14 -21.51 -0.23
CA GLU A 192 9.39 -21.35 1.01
C GLU A 192 9.36 -19.86 1.44
N GLY A 193 8.18 -19.36 1.76
CA GLY A 193 7.95 -17.95 2.09
C GLY A 193 7.90 -16.98 0.89
N GLU A 194 8.17 -17.44 -0.34
CA GLU A 194 8.12 -16.58 -1.53
C GLU A 194 6.67 -16.32 -1.98
N ARG A 195 6.28 -15.05 -1.99
CA ARG A 195 4.93 -14.63 -2.41
C ARG A 195 4.70 -14.86 -3.90
N LYS A 196 3.52 -15.39 -4.23
CA LYS A 196 3.02 -15.63 -5.60
C LYS A 196 2.92 -14.32 -6.38
N LEU A 197 2.45 -13.27 -5.72
CA LEU A 197 2.19 -11.97 -6.31
C LEU A 197 2.75 -10.87 -5.40
N LEU A 198 3.47 -9.93 -6.00
CA LEU A 198 4.09 -8.79 -5.33
C LEU A 198 3.53 -7.49 -5.90
N ALA A 199 2.83 -6.72 -5.06
CA ALA A 199 2.51 -5.33 -5.33
C ALA A 199 3.72 -4.43 -5.00
N SER A 200 3.76 -3.22 -5.55
CA SER A 200 4.76 -2.24 -5.14
C SER A 200 4.44 -1.69 -3.75
N LYS A 201 5.50 -1.40 -2.98
CA LYS A 201 5.34 -0.90 -1.62
C LYS A 201 4.66 0.47 -1.65
N GLY A 202 3.62 0.64 -0.84
CA GLY A 202 2.89 1.90 -0.70
C GLY A 202 2.00 2.27 -1.88
N ARG A 203 1.69 1.31 -2.77
CA ARG A 203 0.73 1.50 -3.87
C ARG A 203 -0.59 0.82 -3.55
N ALA A 204 -1.68 1.48 -3.94
CA ALA A 204 -3.02 0.94 -3.81
C ALA A 204 -3.16 -0.33 -4.67
N ARG A 205 -3.96 -1.28 -4.18
CA ARG A 205 -4.42 -2.40 -5.00
C ARG A 205 -5.70 -1.98 -5.72
N GLU A 206 -5.93 -2.53 -6.89
CA GLU A 206 -7.05 -2.17 -7.75
C GLU A 206 -7.44 -3.39 -8.60
N ILE A 207 -8.68 -3.39 -9.12
CA ILE A 207 -9.20 -4.43 -9.99
C ILE A 207 -8.40 -4.51 -11.28
N PHE A 208 -8.07 -5.73 -11.72
CA PHE A 208 -7.33 -5.97 -12.95
C PHE A 208 -7.99 -7.03 -13.84
N PRO A 209 -8.13 -6.77 -15.15
CA PRO A 209 -8.05 -5.45 -15.76
C PRO A 209 -9.19 -4.54 -15.25
N PRO A 210 -9.14 -3.22 -15.51
CA PRO A 210 -10.25 -2.32 -15.16
C PRO A 210 -11.59 -2.85 -15.71
N PRO A 211 -12.68 -2.88 -14.93
CA PRO A 211 -13.99 -3.33 -15.42
C PRO A 211 -14.46 -2.61 -16.69
N GLU A 212 -14.12 -1.33 -16.82
CA GLU A 212 -14.46 -0.49 -17.97
C GLU A 212 -13.72 -0.89 -19.26
N SER A 213 -12.65 -1.67 -19.15
CA SER A 213 -11.95 -2.26 -20.30
C SER A 213 -12.51 -3.61 -20.75
N VAL A 214 -13.60 -4.07 -20.10
CA VAL A 214 -14.26 -5.34 -20.42
C VAL A 214 -15.58 -5.06 -21.14
N GLU A 215 -15.63 -5.41 -22.43
CA GLU A 215 -16.75 -5.05 -23.30
C GLU A 215 -17.99 -5.93 -23.07
N ASP A 216 -17.82 -7.24 -22.88
CA ASP A 216 -18.94 -8.19 -22.83
C ASP A 216 -19.59 -8.37 -21.44
N ASP A 217 -20.87 -8.74 -21.42
CA ASP A 217 -21.70 -8.93 -20.22
C ASP A 217 -22.22 -10.38 -20.13
N PRO A 218 -22.32 -11.00 -18.94
CA PRO A 218 -21.95 -10.49 -17.61
C PRO A 218 -20.45 -10.51 -17.33
N ILE A 219 -19.94 -9.60 -16.49
CA ILE A 219 -18.54 -9.60 -16.05
C ILE A 219 -18.33 -10.62 -14.93
N TRP A 220 -17.32 -11.46 -15.10
CA TRP A 220 -16.86 -12.43 -14.11
C TRP A 220 -15.83 -11.80 -13.18
N VAL A 221 -16.10 -11.79 -11.88
CA VAL A 221 -15.21 -11.26 -10.83
C VAL A 221 -14.57 -12.43 -10.10
N LEU A 222 -13.25 -12.54 -10.20
CA LEU A 222 -12.45 -13.64 -9.65
C LEU A 222 -11.52 -13.14 -8.54
N GLU A 223 -11.14 -14.03 -7.62
CA GLU A 223 -10.30 -13.70 -6.46
C GLU A 223 -8.89 -13.17 -6.80
N GLY A 224 -8.42 -13.29 -8.04
CA GLY A 224 -7.05 -12.92 -8.40
C GLY A 224 -6.84 -12.58 -9.87
N GLU A 225 -5.82 -11.76 -10.11
CA GLU A 225 -5.46 -11.24 -11.44
C GLU A 225 -5.04 -12.37 -12.39
N ALA A 226 -4.36 -13.40 -11.88
CA ALA A 226 -3.93 -14.54 -12.69
C ALA A 226 -5.14 -15.37 -13.15
N ASP A 227 -6.17 -15.49 -12.31
CA ASP A 227 -7.36 -16.28 -12.63
C ASP A 227 -8.21 -15.54 -13.67
N ALA A 228 -8.25 -14.21 -13.63
CA ALA A 228 -8.88 -13.38 -14.65
C ALA A 228 -8.28 -13.57 -16.05
N VAL A 229 -6.96 -13.73 -16.14
CA VAL A 229 -6.30 -14.04 -17.42
C VAL A 229 -6.71 -15.44 -17.90
N SER A 230 -6.73 -16.44 -17.01
CA SER A 230 -7.14 -17.80 -17.37
C SER A 230 -8.60 -17.87 -17.81
N ALA A 231 -9.50 -17.11 -17.18
CA ALA A 231 -10.91 -17.06 -17.55
C ALA A 231 -11.11 -16.44 -18.95
N ARG A 232 -10.27 -15.48 -19.34
CA ARG A 232 -10.30 -14.92 -20.70
C ARG A 232 -9.90 -15.91 -21.78
N GLU A 233 -9.07 -16.92 -21.47
CA GLU A 233 -8.82 -18.04 -22.40
C GLU A 233 -10.09 -18.86 -22.68
N LEU A 234 -11.07 -18.81 -21.77
CA LEU A 234 -12.39 -19.43 -21.94
C LEU A 234 -13.40 -18.46 -22.57
N ALA A 235 -12.94 -17.34 -23.13
CA ALA A 235 -13.76 -16.25 -23.64
C ALA A 235 -14.73 -15.66 -22.59
N LEU A 236 -14.38 -15.75 -21.31
CA LEU A 236 -15.16 -15.11 -20.25
C LEU A 236 -14.66 -13.67 -20.05
N PRO A 237 -15.56 -12.67 -20.11
CA PRO A 237 -15.22 -11.29 -19.78
C PRO A 237 -14.92 -11.18 -18.29
N ALA A 238 -13.65 -11.29 -17.92
CA ALA A 238 -13.24 -11.46 -16.52
C ALA A 238 -12.32 -10.35 -16.00
N VAL A 239 -12.47 -10.08 -14.70
CA VAL A 239 -11.61 -9.25 -13.87
C VAL A 239 -11.20 -9.99 -12.60
N GLY A 240 -10.06 -9.61 -12.04
CA GLY A 240 -9.50 -10.15 -10.82
C GLY A 240 -9.40 -9.07 -9.76
N VAL A 241 -9.85 -9.38 -8.54
CA VAL A 241 -9.67 -8.51 -7.38
C VAL A 241 -8.39 -8.87 -6.62
N PRO A 242 -7.82 -7.99 -5.80
CA PRO A 242 -6.60 -8.26 -5.03
C PRO A 242 -6.83 -9.15 -3.80
N GLY A 243 -7.63 -10.21 -3.95
CA GLY A 243 -8.12 -11.10 -2.90
C GLY A 243 -9.33 -10.55 -2.13
N ALA A 244 -10.22 -11.43 -1.69
CA ALA A 244 -11.50 -11.06 -1.04
C ALA A 244 -11.35 -10.13 0.18
N ASN A 245 -10.29 -10.28 0.96
CA ASN A 245 -10.02 -9.45 2.15
C ASN A 245 -9.50 -8.04 1.84
N LYS A 246 -9.42 -7.66 0.56
CA LYS A 246 -8.94 -6.36 0.08
C LYS A 246 -9.95 -5.66 -0.82
N TRP A 247 -11.23 -6.03 -0.70
CA TRP A 247 -12.33 -5.39 -1.41
C TRP A 247 -12.47 -3.93 -0.98
N ASP A 248 -12.61 -3.03 -1.96
CA ASP A 248 -12.91 -1.62 -1.75
C ASP A 248 -14.41 -1.38 -1.96
N GLU A 249 -15.06 -0.70 -1.01
CA GLU A 249 -16.51 -0.45 -1.03
C GLU A 249 -16.96 0.44 -2.22
N SER A 250 -16.04 1.16 -2.87
CA SER A 250 -16.32 1.95 -4.08
C SER A 250 -16.32 1.13 -5.37
N TRP A 251 -15.75 -0.07 -5.37
CA TRP A 251 -15.65 -0.89 -6.58
C TRP A 251 -16.98 -1.39 -7.16
N PRO A 252 -18.03 -1.73 -6.40
CA PRO A 252 -19.32 -2.10 -6.96
C PRO A 252 -19.86 -1.08 -7.97
N GLU A 253 -19.63 0.22 -7.74
CA GLU A 253 -20.07 1.30 -8.62
C GLU A 253 -19.39 1.25 -10.00
N ARG A 254 -18.24 0.58 -10.12
CA ARG A 254 -17.55 0.35 -11.41
C ARG A 254 -18.27 -0.67 -12.29
N PHE A 255 -19.14 -1.49 -11.72
CA PHE A 255 -19.95 -2.48 -12.43
C PHE A 255 -21.40 -2.03 -12.64
N ALA A 256 -21.73 -0.78 -12.29
CA ALA A 256 -23.10 -0.28 -12.38
C ALA A 256 -23.68 -0.45 -13.80
N GLY A 257 -24.86 -1.07 -13.90
CA GLY A 257 -25.53 -1.34 -15.17
C GLY A 257 -25.05 -2.59 -15.92
N ARG A 258 -24.20 -3.42 -15.30
CA ARG A 258 -23.68 -4.68 -15.86
C ARG A 258 -24.15 -5.88 -15.03
N GLY A 259 -24.31 -7.03 -15.68
CA GLY A 259 -24.43 -8.30 -14.99
C GLY A 259 -23.09 -8.67 -14.34
N VAL A 260 -23.11 -9.18 -13.10
CA VAL A 260 -21.89 -9.59 -12.40
C VAL A 260 -22.04 -11.01 -11.89
N VAL A 261 -21.04 -11.85 -12.17
CA VAL A 261 -20.91 -13.20 -11.63
C VAL A 261 -19.67 -13.25 -10.75
N VAL A 262 -19.81 -13.64 -9.49
CA VAL A 262 -18.70 -13.73 -8.52
C VAL A 262 -18.31 -15.20 -8.35
N MET A 263 -17.02 -15.51 -8.43
CA MET A 263 -16.48 -16.85 -8.21
C MET A 263 -15.29 -16.88 -7.25
#